data_AF-A0A7J3QDT2-F1
#
_entry.id   AF-A0A7J3QDT2-F1
#
_cell.length_a   1.000
_cell.length_b   1.000
_cell.length_c   1.000
_cell.angle_alpha   90.00
_cell.angle_beta   90.00
_cell.angle_gamma   90.00
#
_symmetry.space_group_name_H-M   'P 1'
#
loop_
_entity.id
_entity.type
_entity.pdbx_description
1 polymer ?
#
loop_
_entity_poly.entity_id
_entity_poly.type
_entity_poly.pdbx_seq_one_letter_code
_entity_poly.pdbx_strand_id
1 'polypeptide(L)'
;MLFRNIFRYVDWWKIYREIANALDIEFKQDYTATNIASYLISNIDPPLNDLSNIIFNRDIIVFGAGPSLIKHIDMVKGYIELNRFIIVAANGATKALVEKGFIPHIIVSDLDGDLDAILFAISKGSYIAIHVHGDNIEIFIDFIQRILRFSRRFVVTTQIEAI
;
A
#
# COMPACT_ATOMS: atom_id res chain seq x y z
N MET A 1 -13.33 -3.17 18.14
CA MET A 1 -12.30 -2.61 19.05
C MET A 1 -11.10 -3.56 19.08
N LEU A 2 -10.27 -3.61 18.04
CA LEU A 2 -9.24 -4.66 17.88
C LEU A 2 -7.84 -4.19 17.42
N PHE A 3 -7.53 -2.89 17.45
CA PHE A 3 -6.18 -2.38 17.15
C PHE A 3 -5.63 -1.42 18.20
N ARG A 4 -5.95 -1.65 19.48
CA ARG A 4 -5.26 -0.96 20.59
C ARG A 4 -4.20 -1.90 21.15
N ASN A 5 -2.93 -1.54 20.97
CA ASN A 5 -1.71 -2.17 21.51
C ASN A 5 -0.98 -3.17 20.61
N ILE A 6 -0.42 -2.71 19.48
CA ILE A 6 0.66 -3.48 18.83
C ILE A 6 2.01 -2.74 18.92
N PHE A 7 2.06 -1.41 18.85
CA PHE A 7 3.30 -0.65 19.05
C PHE A 7 2.98 0.76 19.57
N ARG A 8 3.70 1.27 20.58
CA ARG A 8 3.59 2.69 20.96
C ARG A 8 4.43 3.53 20.01
N TYR A 9 4.02 4.78 19.75
CA TYR A 9 4.78 5.71 18.91
C TYR A 9 6.24 5.84 19.37
N VAL A 10 6.49 5.87 20.69
CA VAL A 10 7.85 5.92 21.26
C VAL A 10 8.71 4.71 20.85
N ASP A 11 8.10 3.54 20.71
CA ASP A 11 8.81 2.32 20.31
C ASP A 11 9.09 2.33 18.81
N TRP A 12 8.13 2.78 17.99
CA TRP A 12 8.32 2.97 16.56
C TRP A 12 9.37 4.05 16.24
N TRP A 13 9.35 5.19 16.94
CA TRP A 13 10.29 6.28 16.72
C TRP A 13 11.75 5.87 16.92
N LYS A 14 12.02 4.93 17.85
CA LYS A 14 13.36 4.37 18.02
C LYS A 14 13.79 3.58 16.78
N ILE A 15 12.94 2.67 16.32
CA ILE A 15 13.17 1.84 15.13
C ILE A 15 13.35 2.73 13.90
N TYR A 16 12.46 3.71 13.73
CA TYR A 16 12.51 4.62 12.58
C TYR A 16 13.81 5.42 12.53
N ARG A 17 14.33 5.89 13.67
CA ARG A 17 15.63 6.58 13.70
C ARG A 17 16.78 5.68 13.30
N GLU A 18 16.75 4.40 13.68
CA GLU A 18 17.77 3.43 13.25
C GLU A 18 17.71 3.22 11.73
N ILE A 19 16.51 3.08 11.17
CA ILE A 19 16.29 2.97 9.71
C ILE A 19 16.79 4.23 9.00
N ALA A 20 16.39 5.41 9.47
CA ALA A 20 16.75 6.67 8.84
C ALA A 20 18.27 6.90 8.85
N ASN A 21 18.95 6.57 9.95
CA ASN A 21 20.40 6.64 10.02
C ASN A 21 21.08 5.62 9.08
N ALA A 22 20.54 4.41 8.97
CA ALA A 22 21.11 3.36 8.11
C ALA A 22 20.93 3.63 6.61
N LEU A 23 19.86 4.33 6.24
CA LEU A 23 19.47 4.61 4.86
C LEU A 23 19.73 6.07 4.44
N ASP A 24 20.36 6.88 5.29
CA ASP A 24 20.62 8.31 5.09
C ASP A 24 19.35 9.12 4.74
N ILE A 25 18.25 8.81 5.45
CA ILE A 25 16.95 9.47 5.26
C ILE A 25 16.88 10.75 6.09
N GLU A 26 16.58 11.87 5.43
CA GLU A 26 16.35 13.14 6.08
C GLU A 26 14.93 13.25 6.68
N PHE A 27 14.82 13.20 8.02
CA PHE A 27 13.54 13.35 8.74
C PHE A 27 12.66 14.52 8.29
N LYS A 28 13.31 15.64 7.88
CA LYS A 28 12.62 16.84 7.41
C LYS A 28 11.83 16.59 6.13
N GLN A 29 12.34 15.74 5.25
CA GLN A 29 11.66 15.41 3.99
C GLN A 29 10.41 14.58 4.27
N ASP A 30 10.48 13.57 5.14
CA ASP A 30 9.31 12.78 5.52
C ASP A 30 8.25 13.58 6.27
N TYR A 31 8.70 14.56 7.05
CA TYR A 31 7.81 15.51 7.71
C TYR A 31 7.07 16.37 6.70
N THR A 32 7.78 16.85 5.68
CA THR A 32 7.17 17.59 4.57
C THR A 32 6.16 16.72 3.82
N ALA A 33 6.55 15.49 3.50
CA ALA A 33 5.70 14.50 2.83
C ALA A 33 4.42 14.20 3.62
N THR A 34 4.55 13.98 4.92
CA THR A 34 3.43 13.70 5.83
C THR A 34 2.42 14.84 5.89
N ASN A 35 2.89 16.08 5.99
CA ASN A 35 2.00 17.23 6.04
C ASN A 35 1.29 17.48 4.71
N ILE A 36 2.00 17.33 3.59
CA ILE A 36 1.40 17.43 2.25
C ILE A 36 0.33 16.35 2.07
N ALA A 37 0.64 15.10 2.43
CA ALA A 37 -0.30 13.99 2.38
C ALA A 37 -1.55 14.26 3.21
N SER A 38 -1.35 14.59 4.49
CA SER A 38 -2.44 14.94 5.42
C SER A 38 -3.33 16.06 4.88
N TYR A 39 -2.73 17.14 4.36
CA TYR A 39 -3.47 18.25 3.76
C TYR A 39 -4.30 17.82 2.55
N LEU A 40 -3.71 17.10 1.59
CA LEU A 40 -4.37 16.73 0.33
C LEU A 40 -5.56 15.77 0.52
N ILE A 41 -5.53 14.94 1.56
CA ILE A 41 -6.59 13.96 1.85
C ILE A 41 -7.40 14.31 3.11
N SER A 42 -7.25 15.51 3.66
CA SER A 42 -7.88 15.95 4.92
C SER A 42 -9.40 15.81 4.97
N ASN A 43 -10.07 15.92 3.82
CA ASN A 43 -11.53 15.81 3.69
C ASN A 43 -11.98 14.44 3.17
N ILE A 44 -11.13 13.42 3.26
CA ILE A 44 -11.38 12.09 2.71
C ILE A 44 -11.27 11.05 3.82
N ASP A 45 -12.40 10.41 4.11
CA ASP A 45 -12.42 9.29 5.03
C ASP A 45 -11.78 8.05 4.37
N PRO A 46 -10.75 7.46 5.00
CA PRO A 46 -10.18 6.22 4.51
C PRO A 46 -11.18 5.06 4.67
N PRO A 47 -11.24 4.09 3.73
CA PRO A 47 -12.19 2.97 3.74
C PRO A 47 -11.78 1.87 4.73
N LEU A 48 -11.45 2.23 5.97
CA LEU A 48 -10.92 1.32 6.99
C LEU A 48 -11.92 0.24 7.39
N ASN A 49 -13.22 0.57 7.43
CA ASN A 49 -14.26 -0.41 7.72
C ASN A 49 -14.39 -1.44 6.59
N ASP A 50 -14.35 -1.00 5.33
CA ASP A 50 -14.40 -1.90 4.17
C ASP A 50 -13.17 -2.80 4.13
N LEU A 51 -11.98 -2.25 4.34
CA LEU A 51 -10.73 -3.00 4.46
C LEU A 51 -10.81 -4.02 5.60
N SER A 52 -11.29 -3.62 6.77
CA SER A 52 -11.48 -4.53 7.91
C SER A 52 -12.44 -5.66 7.56
N ASN A 53 -13.55 -5.38 6.86
CA ASN A 53 -14.52 -6.39 6.48
C ASN A 53 -13.98 -7.41 5.48
N ILE A 54 -13.11 -6.99 4.53
CA ILE A 54 -12.53 -7.93 3.57
C ILE A 54 -11.41 -8.78 4.18
N ILE A 55 -10.70 -8.32 5.22
CA ILE A 55 -9.58 -9.07 5.82
C ILE A 55 -9.97 -9.90 7.06
N PHE A 56 -11.02 -9.50 7.78
CA PHE A 56 -11.34 -10.10 9.07
C PHE A 56 -11.77 -11.57 8.92
N ASN A 57 -11.10 -12.47 9.64
CA ASN A 57 -11.35 -13.91 9.62
C ASN A 57 -11.27 -14.52 8.20
N ARG A 58 -10.35 -14.02 7.38
CA ARG A 58 -10.07 -14.50 6.03
C ARG A 58 -8.61 -14.92 5.91
N ASP A 59 -8.36 -15.94 5.09
CA ASP A 59 -7.01 -16.32 4.72
C ASP A 59 -6.45 -15.36 3.67
N ILE A 60 -5.23 -14.88 3.89
CA ILE A 60 -4.58 -13.86 3.08
C ILE A 60 -3.31 -14.44 2.45
N ILE A 61 -3.12 -14.19 1.16
CA ILE A 61 -1.86 -14.48 0.46
C ILE A 61 -1.24 -13.16 0.04
N VAL A 62 -0.01 -12.93 0.50
CA VAL A 62 0.78 -11.75 0.14
C VAL A 62 1.82 -12.13 -0.91
N PHE A 63 1.77 -11.45 -2.05
CA PHE A 63 2.73 -11.62 -3.14
C PHE A 63 3.76 -10.49 -3.10
N GLY A 64 5.03 -10.85 -2.87
CA GLY A 64 6.17 -9.94 -2.97
C GLY A 64 6.82 -9.99 -4.36
N ALA A 65 7.48 -8.90 -4.75
CA ALA A 65 8.15 -8.74 -6.05
C ALA A 65 9.49 -9.51 -6.17
N GLY A 66 9.59 -10.71 -5.58
CA GLY A 66 10.79 -11.53 -5.67
C GLY A 66 10.96 -12.19 -7.05
N PRO A 67 12.19 -12.60 -7.44
CA PRO A 67 12.47 -13.18 -8.76
C PRO A 67 11.69 -14.48 -9.03
N SER A 68 11.25 -15.18 -7.99
CA SER A 68 10.43 -16.39 -8.11
C SER A 68 8.93 -16.12 -8.28
N LEU A 69 8.49 -14.86 -8.26
CA LEU A 69 7.08 -14.47 -8.21
C LEU A 69 6.27 -15.09 -9.36
N ILE A 70 6.74 -14.97 -10.60
CA ILE A 70 6.03 -15.49 -11.78
C ILE A 70 5.82 -17.01 -11.66
N LYS A 71 6.86 -17.75 -11.27
CA LYS A 71 6.79 -19.19 -11.04
C LYS A 71 5.82 -19.54 -9.91
N HIS A 72 5.83 -18.76 -8.82
CA HIS A 72 4.93 -18.98 -7.68
C HIS A 72 3.48 -18.68 -8.03
N ILE A 73 3.19 -17.63 -8.80
CA ILE A 73 1.84 -17.36 -9.30
C ILE A 73 1.34 -18.55 -10.11
N ASP A 74 2.12 -19.04 -11.07
CA ASP A 74 1.74 -20.18 -11.92
C ASP A 74 1.55 -21.46 -11.11
N MET A 75 2.42 -21.71 -10.12
CA MET A 75 2.29 -22.84 -9.20
C MET A 75 0.98 -22.75 -8.41
N VAL A 76 0.73 -21.62 -7.76
CA VAL A 76 -0.42 -21.41 -6.89
C VAL A 76 -1.74 -21.56 -7.67
N LYS A 77 -1.81 -21.09 -8.93
CA LYS A 77 -2.97 -21.33 -9.81
C LYS A 77 -3.31 -22.80 -10.00
N GLY A 78 -2.30 -23.68 -10.01
CA GLY A 78 -2.49 -25.12 -10.22
C GLY A 78 -2.96 -25.88 -8.98
N TYR A 79 -2.82 -25.30 -7.78
CA TYR A 79 -3.06 -26.02 -6.52
C TYR A 79 -4.20 -25.44 -5.69
N ILE A 80 -4.50 -24.15 -5.81
CA ILE A 80 -5.56 -23.51 -5.03
C ILE A 80 -6.44 -22.61 -5.88
N GLU A 81 -7.73 -22.59 -5.55
CA GLU A 81 -8.64 -21.58 -6.08
C GLU A 81 -8.34 -20.24 -5.41
N LEU A 82 -7.55 -19.41 -6.10
CA LEU A 82 -7.10 -18.09 -5.59
C LEU A 82 -8.26 -17.17 -5.19
N ASN A 83 -9.46 -17.38 -5.73
CA ASN A 83 -10.67 -16.62 -5.37
C ASN A 83 -11.15 -16.88 -3.92
N ARG A 84 -10.66 -17.91 -3.23
CA ARG A 84 -10.98 -18.21 -1.83
C ARG A 84 -10.16 -17.38 -0.84
N PHE A 85 -9.09 -16.75 -1.31
CA PHE A 85 -8.14 -15.99 -0.51
C PHE A 85 -8.25 -14.50 -0.81
N ILE A 86 -7.91 -13.68 0.19
CA ILE A 86 -7.63 -12.27 -0.05
C ILE A 86 -6.21 -12.16 -0.59
N ILE A 87 -6.11 -11.58 -1.78
CA ILE A 87 -4.85 -11.41 -2.50
C ILE A 87 -4.30 -10.02 -2.25
N VAL A 88 -3.11 -9.94 -1.67
CA VAL A 88 -2.39 -8.69 -1.43
C VAL A 88 -1.15 -8.64 -2.30
N ALA A 89 -1.00 -7.57 -3.07
CA ALA A 89 0.18 -7.32 -3.88
C ALA A 89 1.08 -6.28 -3.19
N ALA A 90 2.35 -6.64 -2.96
CA ALA A 90 3.36 -5.67 -2.53
C ALA A 90 4.03 -5.06 -3.77
N ASN A 91 3.77 -3.79 -3.99
CA ASN A 91 4.38 -2.93 -5.00
C ASN A 91 4.47 -3.60 -6.39
N GLY A 92 5.68 -3.93 -6.87
CA GLY A 92 5.93 -4.55 -8.18
C GLY A 92 5.23 -5.89 -8.42
N ALA A 93 4.76 -6.57 -7.38
CA ALA A 93 3.94 -7.78 -7.55
C ALA A 93 2.60 -7.51 -8.24
N THR A 94 2.12 -6.27 -8.20
CA THR A 94 0.87 -5.84 -8.83
C THR A 94 0.88 -6.11 -10.34
N LYS A 95 1.94 -5.69 -11.02
CA LYS A 95 2.10 -5.91 -12.46
C LYS A 95 2.06 -7.39 -12.82
N ALA A 96 2.88 -8.19 -12.14
CA ALA A 96 2.97 -9.62 -12.37
C ALA A 96 1.62 -10.34 -12.19
N LEU A 97 0.83 -9.95 -11.18
CA LEU A 97 -0.51 -10.50 -10.98
C LEU A 97 -1.47 -10.07 -12.10
N VAL A 98 -1.49 -8.78 -12.44
CA VAL A 98 -2.36 -8.23 -13.50
C VAL A 98 -2.08 -8.89 -14.85
N GLU A 99 -0.81 -9.02 -15.24
CA GLU A 99 -0.40 -9.68 -16.49
C GLU A 99 -0.78 -11.17 -16.52
N LYS A 100 -0.84 -11.80 -15.33
CA LYS A 100 -1.28 -13.19 -15.17
C LYS A 100 -2.80 -13.32 -15.04
N GLY A 101 -3.56 -12.24 -15.21
CA GLY A 101 -5.02 -12.20 -15.20
C GLY A 101 -5.64 -12.10 -13.80
N PHE A 102 -4.86 -11.75 -12.77
CA PHE A 102 -5.33 -11.61 -11.40
C PHE A 102 -5.35 -10.14 -10.98
N ILE A 103 -6.51 -9.70 -10.48
CA ILE A 103 -6.64 -8.39 -9.85
C ILE A 103 -6.46 -8.60 -8.34
N PRO A 104 -5.43 -8.02 -7.71
CA PRO A 104 -5.27 -8.10 -6.26
C PRO A 104 -6.44 -7.39 -5.56
N HIS A 105 -6.81 -7.86 -4.38
CA HIS A 105 -7.83 -7.19 -3.57
C HIS A 105 -7.27 -5.93 -2.91
N ILE A 106 -6.00 -6.01 -2.47
CA ILE A 106 -5.27 -4.93 -1.80
C ILE A 106 -3.89 -4.78 -2.45
N ILE A 107 -3.46 -3.56 -2.67
CA ILE A 107 -2.13 -3.18 -3.10
C ILE A 107 -1.47 -2.42 -1.95
N VAL A 108 -0.19 -2.67 -1.68
CA VAL A 108 0.62 -1.87 -0.76
C VAL A 108 1.81 -1.35 -1.55
N SER A 109 1.98 -0.04 -1.66
CA SER A 109 3.01 0.56 -2.52
C SER A 109 3.39 1.96 -2.06
N ASP A 110 4.66 2.29 -2.24
CA ASP A 110 5.31 3.61 -2.16
C ASP A 110 5.37 4.32 -3.53
N LEU A 111 4.68 3.77 -4.54
CA LEU A 111 4.54 4.34 -5.89
C LEU A 111 5.80 4.33 -6.77
N ASP A 112 6.85 3.56 -6.44
CA ASP A 112 8.04 3.40 -7.29
C ASP A 112 7.93 2.25 -8.33
N GLY A 113 6.80 1.52 -8.31
CA GLY A 113 6.50 0.41 -9.22
C GLY A 113 5.76 0.81 -10.51
N ASP A 114 5.11 -0.17 -11.14
CA ASP A 114 4.33 0.04 -12.37
C ASP A 114 2.98 0.72 -12.05
N LEU A 115 2.95 2.05 -12.15
CA LEU A 115 1.78 2.87 -11.84
C LEU A 115 0.57 2.56 -12.73
N ASP A 116 0.78 2.17 -13.99
CA ASP A 116 -0.32 1.84 -14.90
C ASP A 116 -1.00 0.54 -14.48
N ALA A 117 -0.23 -0.48 -14.08
CA ALA A 117 -0.78 -1.71 -13.51
C ALA A 117 -1.53 -1.44 -12.20
N ILE A 118 -1.01 -0.57 -11.33
CA ILE A 118 -1.67 -0.15 -10.09
C ILE A 118 -3.00 0.55 -10.39
N LEU A 119 -3.01 1.54 -11.27
CA LEU A 119 -4.22 2.28 -11.65
C LEU A 119 -5.25 1.38 -12.31
N PHE A 120 -4.82 0.46 -13.17
CA PHE A 120 -5.68 -0.55 -13.76
C PHE A 120 -6.34 -1.42 -12.68
N ALA A 121 -5.57 -1.95 -11.73
CA ALA A 121 -6.09 -2.76 -10.64
C ALA A 121 -7.11 -1.98 -9.76
N ILE A 122 -6.81 -0.71 -9.42
CA ILE A 122 -7.76 0.17 -8.70
C ILE A 122 -9.04 0.37 -9.52
N SER A 123 -8.94 0.57 -10.85
CA SER A 123 -10.11 0.70 -11.73
C SER A 123 -10.97 -0.57 -11.78
N LYS A 124 -10.38 -1.73 -11.48
CA LYS A 124 -11.05 -3.03 -11.33
C LYS A 124 -11.51 -3.32 -9.91
N GLY A 125 -11.28 -2.39 -8.98
CA GLY A 125 -11.83 -2.41 -7.63
C GLY A 125 -10.83 -2.74 -6.51
N SER A 126 -9.54 -2.84 -6.79
CA SER A 126 -8.52 -2.99 -5.74
C SER A 126 -8.55 -1.81 -4.76
N TYR A 127 -8.30 -2.10 -3.49
CA TYR A 127 -7.89 -1.09 -2.51
C TYR A 127 -6.37 -0.87 -2.62
N ILE A 128 -5.90 0.33 -2.29
CA ILE A 128 -4.46 0.63 -2.19
C ILE A 128 -4.11 1.27 -0.85
N ALA A 129 -3.10 0.74 -0.17
CA ALA A 129 -2.38 1.43 0.89
C ALA A 129 -1.14 2.08 0.28
N ILE A 130 -1.13 3.41 0.31
CA ILE A 130 -0.07 4.24 -0.27
C ILE A 130 0.88 4.65 0.87
N HIS A 131 2.16 4.38 0.72
CA HIS A 131 3.19 4.85 1.65
C HIS A 131 3.85 6.11 1.10
N VAL A 132 3.73 7.23 1.81
CA VAL A 132 4.28 8.53 1.39
C VAL A 132 5.49 8.86 2.25
N HIS A 133 6.58 9.24 1.60
CA HIS A 133 7.85 9.60 2.22
C HIS A 133 8.57 10.69 1.40
N GLY A 134 9.74 11.13 1.87
CA GLY A 134 10.39 12.37 1.41
C GLY A 134 10.66 12.50 -0.08
N ASP A 135 10.96 11.41 -0.78
CA ASP A 135 11.37 11.39 -2.20
C ASP A 135 10.22 11.13 -3.19
N ASN A 136 9.03 10.74 -2.71
CA ASN A 136 7.90 10.36 -3.58
C ASN A 136 6.75 11.39 -3.59
N ILE A 137 6.97 12.57 -3.00
CA ILE A 137 5.95 13.62 -2.83
C ILE A 137 5.31 14.00 -4.18
N GLU A 138 6.12 14.27 -5.21
CA GLU A 138 5.60 14.68 -6.52
C GLU A 138 4.78 13.57 -7.19
N ILE A 139 5.26 12.33 -7.12
CA ILE A 139 4.57 11.16 -7.64
C ILE A 139 3.24 10.96 -6.90
N PHE A 140 3.25 11.09 -5.57
CA PHE A 140 2.04 11.01 -4.75
C PHE A 140 1.01 12.08 -5.14
N ILE A 141 1.44 13.33 -5.36
CA ILE A 141 0.54 14.42 -5.76
C ILE A 141 -0.15 14.11 -7.11
N ASP A 142 0.59 13.68 -8.13
CA ASP A 142 0.00 13.30 -9.42
C ASP A 142 -0.95 12.11 -9.25
N PHE A 143 -0.47 11.07 -8.55
CA PHE A 143 -1.20 9.83 -8.36
C PHE A 143 -2.52 10.05 -7.63
N ILE A 144 -2.50 10.79 -6.51
CA ILE A 144 -3.71 11.06 -5.72
C ILE A 144 -4.72 11.86 -6.55
N GLN A 145 -4.27 12.89 -7.28
CA GLN A 145 -5.14 13.67 -8.16
C GLN A 145 -5.78 12.84 -9.27
N ARG A 146 -5.10 11.81 -9.78
CA ARG A 146 -5.64 10.89 -10.78
C ARG A 146 -6.66 9.94 -10.18
N ILE A 147 -6.33 9.24 -9.08
CA ILE A 147 -7.26 8.26 -8.49
C ILE A 147 -8.52 8.93 -7.93
N LEU A 148 -8.40 10.17 -7.44
CA LEU A 148 -9.54 10.91 -6.91
C LEU A 148 -10.63 11.18 -7.95
N ARG A 149 -10.34 11.03 -9.25
CA ARG A 149 -11.33 11.18 -10.32
C ARG A 149 -12.27 9.99 -10.43
N PHE A 150 -11.89 8.82 -9.93
CA PHE A 150 -12.66 7.58 -10.16
C PHE A 150 -12.71 6.61 -8.98
N SER A 151 -11.96 6.85 -7.89
CA SER A 151 -11.93 5.95 -6.73
C SER A 151 -11.73 6.68 -5.40
N ARG A 152 -12.23 6.06 -4.34
CA ARG A 152 -11.96 6.40 -2.92
C ARG A 152 -11.40 5.19 -2.15
N ARG A 153 -11.00 4.14 -2.87
CA ARG A 153 -10.48 2.88 -2.28
C ARG A 153 -8.99 2.99 -1.95
N PHE A 154 -8.60 3.99 -1.18
CA PHE A 154 -7.21 4.16 -0.79
C PHE A 154 -7.07 4.55 0.68
N VAL A 155 -5.95 4.16 1.27
CA VAL A 155 -5.48 4.63 2.57
C VAL A 155 -4.09 5.21 2.34
N VAL A 156 -3.84 6.38 2.92
CA VAL A 156 -2.50 6.98 2.89
C VAL A 156 -1.84 6.71 4.24
N THR A 157 -0.57 6.31 4.20
CA THR A 157 0.23 5.97 5.36
C THR A 157 1.57 6.69 5.27
N THR A 158 2.14 7.02 6.42
CA THR A 158 3.43 7.69 6.57
C THR A 158 4.20 7.02 7.71
N GLN A 159 5.50 7.23 7.74
CA GLN A 159 6.39 6.72 8.79
C GLN A 159 6.47 7.63 10.02
N ILE A 160 5.91 8.83 9.96
CA ILE A 160 5.83 9.77 11.09
C ILE A 160 4.44 10.41 11.16
N GLU A 161 4.09 10.93 12.33
CA GLU A 161 2.81 11.62 12.54
C GLU A 161 2.84 13.03 11.94
N ALA A 162 1.68 13.48 11.44
CA ALA A 162 1.45 14.89 11.09
C ALA A 162 1.34 15.73 12.38
N ILE A 163 1.64 17.02 12.30
CA ILE A 163 1.40 17.98 13.40
C ILE A 163 0.04 18.67 13.22
#